data_AF-X1MVX2-F1
#
_entry.id   AF-X1MVX2-F1
#
_cell.length_a   1.000
_cell.length_b   1.000
_cell.length_c   1.000
_cell.angle_alpha   90.00
_cell.angle_beta   90.00
_cell.angle_gamma   90.00
#
_symmetry.space_group_name_H-M   'P 1'
#
loop_
_entity.id
_entity.type
_entity.pdbx_description
1 polymer ?
#
loop_
_entity_poly.entity_id
_entity_poly.type
_entity_poly.pdbx_seq_one_letter_code
_entity_poly.pdbx_strand_id
1 'polypeptide(L)'
;MDKIPKNIDIMVNTNKKFEADFHQWQRTINRKVEILVEEVLSEDQKLGAVGSLNFWIENKPIVEALLVIAGDNYFEFDLAQFIARYDGKHTLVAVYDIGDKGKASQFGVVQLDGHRIAEFQEKPAKPQSSLVATACYIFPQRIFPLLHQYCQRGKRDNLGSFYRLPDR
;
A
#
# COMPACT_ATOMS: atom_id res chain seq x y z
N MET A 1 12.76 -7.67 5.30
CA MET A 1 12.27 -8.90 4.62
C MET A 1 12.01 -10.05 5.56
N ASP A 2 12.81 -10.22 6.62
CA ASP A 2 12.69 -11.38 7.53
C ASP A 2 11.37 -11.43 8.31
N LYS A 3 10.70 -10.29 8.50
CA LYS A 3 9.38 -10.22 9.13
C LYS A 3 8.24 -10.71 8.23
N ILE A 4 8.46 -10.88 6.93
CA ILE A 4 7.42 -11.37 6.00
C ILE A 4 7.40 -12.90 6.06
N PRO A 5 6.25 -13.55 6.33
CA PRO A 5 6.14 -15.02 6.32
C PRO A 5 6.73 -15.66 5.06
N LYS A 6 7.46 -16.78 5.19
CA LYS A 6 8.22 -17.40 4.09
C LYS A 6 7.36 -17.90 2.92
N ASN A 7 6.08 -18.18 3.15
CA ASN A 7 5.13 -18.66 2.16
C ASN A 7 4.50 -17.54 1.31
N ILE A 8 4.89 -16.29 1.53
CA ILE A 8 4.40 -15.15 0.74
C ILE A 8 5.41 -14.82 -0.34
N ASP A 9 4.97 -14.80 -1.59
CA ASP A 9 5.78 -14.30 -2.70
C ASP A 9 6.02 -12.80 -2.54
N ILE A 10 7.24 -12.35 -2.82
CA ILE A 10 7.63 -10.95 -2.65
C ILE A 10 7.86 -10.32 -4.01
N MET A 11 7.22 -9.18 -4.20
CA MET A 11 7.39 -8.34 -5.36
C MET A 11 7.82 -6.95 -4.91
N VAL A 12 8.79 -6.38 -5.63
CA VAL A 12 9.31 -5.05 -5.38
C VAL A 12 9.17 -4.24 -6.66
N ASN A 13 8.49 -3.11 -6.56
CA ASN A 13 8.36 -2.17 -7.66
C ASN A 13 9.42 -1.07 -7.53
N THR A 14 10.08 -0.75 -8.63
CA THR A 14 11.06 0.34 -8.71
C THR A 14 11.01 1.03 -10.07
N ASN A 15 11.63 2.20 -10.16
CA ASN A 15 11.77 2.90 -11.44
C ASN A 15 13.09 2.53 -12.13
N LYS A 16 13.16 2.77 -13.45
CA LYS A 16 14.31 2.40 -14.30
C LYS A 16 15.64 2.94 -13.80
N LYS A 17 15.65 4.12 -13.16
CA LYS A 17 16.87 4.74 -12.62
C LYS A 17 17.56 3.87 -11.57
N PHE A 18 16.81 3.10 -10.77
CA PHE A 18 17.37 2.28 -9.68
C PHE A 18 17.41 0.78 -10.01
N GLU A 19 17.11 0.38 -11.24
CA GLU A 19 17.07 -1.04 -11.65
C GLU A 19 18.35 -1.80 -11.28
N ALA A 20 19.52 -1.23 -11.58
CA ALA A 20 20.80 -1.87 -11.28
C ALA A 20 21.02 -2.10 -9.78
N ASP A 21 20.67 -1.10 -8.96
CA ASP A 21 20.80 -1.16 -7.50
C ASP A 21 19.89 -2.26 -6.91
N PHE A 22 18.63 -2.32 -7.37
CA PHE A 22 17.69 -3.33 -6.90
C PHE A 22 18.09 -4.75 -7.35
N HIS A 23 18.61 -4.93 -8.56
CA HIS A 23 19.15 -6.24 -8.97
C HIS A 23 20.42 -6.62 -8.21
N GLN A 24 21.27 -5.66 -7.82
CA GLN A 24 22.40 -5.95 -6.94
C GLN A 24 21.91 -6.38 -5.55
N TRP A 25 20.97 -5.66 -4.96
CA TRP A 25 20.35 -6.00 -3.68
C TRP A 25 19.64 -7.37 -3.72
N GLN A 26 18.96 -7.71 -4.82
CA GLN A 26 18.32 -9.00 -5.01
C GLN A 26 19.30 -10.19 -4.87
N ARG A 27 20.59 -9.99 -5.20
CA ARG A 27 21.62 -11.02 -5.07
C ARG A 27 22.13 -11.18 -3.63
N THR A 28 21.91 -10.20 -2.75
CA THR A 28 22.37 -10.25 -1.35
C THR A 28 21.38 -10.91 -0.41
N ILE A 29 20.14 -11.10 -0.85
CA ILE A 29 19.05 -11.69 -0.05
C ILE A 29 18.89 -13.18 -0.33
N ASN A 30 18.71 -13.97 0.74
CA ASN A 30 18.45 -15.41 0.63
C ASN A 30 16.96 -15.72 0.50
N ARG A 31 16.27 -15.00 -0.39
CA ARG A 31 14.84 -15.17 -0.65
C ARG A 31 14.51 -14.71 -2.07
N LYS A 32 13.66 -15.47 -2.75
CA LYS A 32 13.15 -15.07 -4.07
C LYS A 32 12.34 -13.78 -3.92
N VAL A 33 12.76 -12.76 -4.67
CA VAL A 33 12.06 -11.50 -4.84
C VAL A 33 11.95 -11.28 -6.32
N GLU A 34 10.78 -10.86 -6.77
CA GLU A 34 10.58 -10.40 -8.13
C GLU A 34 10.67 -8.87 -8.18
N ILE A 35 11.42 -8.34 -9.14
CA ILE A 35 11.54 -6.89 -9.35
C ILE A 35 10.76 -6.54 -10.60
N LEU A 36 9.85 -5.57 -10.48
CA LEU A 36 9.29 -4.88 -11.63
C LEU A 36 9.90 -3.50 -11.74
N VAL A 37 10.31 -3.18 -12.95
CA VAL A 37 10.93 -1.91 -13.30
C VAL A 37 9.96 -1.14 -14.17
N GLU A 38 9.50 0.00 -13.67
CA GLU A 38 8.75 0.95 -14.49
C GLU A 38 9.71 1.70 -15.41
N GLU A 39 9.39 1.81 -16.70
CA GLU A 39 10.14 2.61 -17.71
C GLU A 39 9.99 4.13 -17.52
N VAL A 40 10.01 4.55 -16.26
CA VAL A 40 9.88 5.92 -15.81
C VAL A 40 11.26 6.40 -15.35
N LEU A 41 11.71 7.54 -15.87
CA LEU A 41 13.03 8.09 -15.58
C LEU A 41 13.00 9.28 -14.59
N SER A 42 11.85 9.90 -14.38
CA SER A 42 11.68 11.05 -13.47
C SER A 42 10.42 10.96 -12.58
N GLU A 43 10.40 11.70 -11.46
CA GLU A 43 9.23 11.78 -10.56
C GLU A 43 7.96 12.22 -11.31
N ASP A 44 8.11 13.13 -12.27
CA ASP A 44 7.02 13.65 -13.11
C ASP A 44 6.50 12.66 -14.15
N GLN A 45 7.01 11.44 -14.17
CA GLN A 45 6.54 10.37 -15.04
C GLN A 45 5.98 9.18 -14.23
N LYS A 46 6.07 9.22 -12.89
CA LYS A 46 5.59 8.12 -12.03
C LYS A 46 4.08 7.96 -12.08
N LEU A 47 3.65 6.70 -12.07
CA LEU A 47 2.25 6.30 -11.99
C LEU A 47 1.61 6.59 -10.61
N GLY A 48 2.44 6.83 -9.59
CA GLY A 48 2.01 6.89 -8.18
C GLY A 48 1.76 5.50 -7.60
N ALA A 49 1.61 5.38 -6.29
CA ALA A 49 1.56 4.07 -5.61
C ALA A 49 0.38 3.20 -6.08
N VAL A 50 -0.78 3.82 -6.32
CA VAL A 50 -1.98 3.12 -6.83
C VAL A 50 -1.77 2.71 -8.28
N GLY A 51 -1.19 3.57 -9.12
CA GLY A 51 -0.92 3.28 -10.52
C GLY A 51 0.10 2.17 -10.71
N SER A 52 1.17 2.16 -9.91
CA SER A 52 2.16 1.09 -9.86
C SER A 52 1.54 -0.26 -9.48
N LEU A 53 0.68 -0.28 -8.47
CA LEU A 53 -0.04 -1.48 -8.05
C LEU A 53 -0.97 -1.98 -9.16
N ASN A 54 -1.71 -1.08 -9.80
CA ASN A 54 -2.61 -1.42 -10.90
C ASN A 54 -1.84 -1.96 -12.12
N PHE A 55 -0.73 -1.33 -12.50
CA PHE A 55 0.14 -1.80 -13.58
C PHE A 55 0.61 -3.25 -13.34
N TRP A 56 0.99 -3.57 -12.10
CA TRP A 56 1.34 -4.94 -11.71
C TRP A 56 0.18 -5.93 -11.88
N ILE A 57 -1.00 -5.57 -11.36
CA ILE A 57 -2.20 -6.41 -11.41
C ILE A 57 -2.62 -6.67 -12.86
N GLU A 58 -2.45 -5.72 -13.76
CA GLU A 58 -2.78 -5.89 -15.17
C GLU A 58 -1.78 -6.77 -15.93
N ASN A 59 -0.50 -6.71 -15.57
CA ASN A 59 0.55 -7.46 -16.25
C ASN A 59 0.74 -8.89 -15.69
N LYS A 60 0.00 -9.25 -14.64
CA LYS A 60 0.10 -10.57 -14.00
C LYS A 60 -1.25 -11.17 -13.64
N PRO A 61 -1.43 -12.49 -13.80
CA PRO A 61 -2.63 -13.19 -13.37
C PRO A 61 -2.66 -13.38 -11.84
N ILE A 62 -2.75 -12.29 -11.08
CA ILE A 62 -2.85 -12.32 -9.62
C ILE A 62 -4.30 -12.64 -9.24
N VAL A 63 -4.50 -13.79 -8.61
CA VAL A 63 -5.83 -14.26 -8.15
C VAL A 63 -5.96 -14.28 -6.63
N GLU A 64 -4.88 -13.98 -5.92
CA GLU A 64 -4.82 -13.98 -4.46
C GLU A 64 -4.95 -12.55 -3.90
N ALA A 65 -5.12 -12.44 -2.57
CA ALA A 65 -5.07 -11.15 -1.89
C ALA A 65 -3.65 -10.59 -1.88
N LEU A 66 -3.52 -9.26 -1.98
CA LEU A 66 -2.23 -8.57 -2.01
C LEU A 66 -1.96 -7.84 -0.70
N LEU A 67 -0.86 -8.21 -0.03
CA LEU A 67 -0.25 -7.41 1.02
C LEU A 67 0.60 -6.32 0.38
N VAL A 68 0.19 -5.06 0.56
CA VAL A 68 0.87 -3.89 0.01
C VAL A 68 1.47 -3.08 1.14
N ILE A 69 2.77 -2.82 1.06
CA ILE A 69 3.55 -2.07 2.05
C ILE A 69 4.34 -1.00 1.30
N ALA A 70 4.22 0.26 1.69
CA ALA A 70 5.09 1.31 1.15
C ALA A 70 6.57 1.05 1.52
N GLY A 71 7.48 1.27 0.56
CA GLY A 71 8.89 0.89 0.71
C GLY A 71 9.67 1.67 1.77
N ASP A 72 9.14 2.81 2.21
CA ASP A 72 9.68 3.69 3.25
C ASP A 72 9.06 3.44 4.64
N ASN A 73 8.18 2.44 4.77
CA ASN A 73 7.59 2.11 6.06
C ASN A 73 8.55 1.32 6.96
N TYR A 74 8.87 1.91 8.11
CA TYR A 74 9.43 1.19 9.24
C TYR A 74 8.32 0.88 10.25
N PHE A 75 8.06 -0.40 10.51
CA PHE A 75 7.06 -0.81 11.49
C PHE A 75 7.60 -1.86 12.48
N GLU A 76 7.17 -1.69 13.73
CA GLU A 76 7.53 -2.57 14.85
C GLU A 76 6.46 -3.62 15.15
N PHE A 77 5.26 -3.49 14.56
CA PHE A 77 4.19 -4.46 14.79
C PHE A 77 4.50 -5.83 14.16
N ASP A 78 3.88 -6.86 14.73
CA ASP A 78 3.97 -8.23 14.24
C ASP A 78 3.14 -8.39 12.94
N LEU A 79 3.85 -8.47 11.82
CA LEU A 79 3.22 -8.60 10.50
C LEU A 79 2.44 -9.91 10.35
N ALA A 80 2.90 -11.00 10.98
CA ALA A 80 2.18 -12.28 10.92
C ALA A 80 0.85 -12.18 11.67
N GLN A 81 0.82 -11.51 12.82
CA GLN A 81 -0.44 -11.24 13.53
C GLN A 81 -1.36 -10.34 12.72
N PHE A 82 -0.85 -9.31 12.05
CA PHE A 82 -1.65 -8.46 11.16
C PHE A 82 -2.28 -9.27 10.02
N ILE A 83 -1.49 -10.09 9.33
CA ILE A 83 -1.98 -10.97 8.25
C ILE A 83 -3.04 -11.94 8.79
N ALA A 84 -2.84 -12.50 9.99
CA ALA A 84 -3.80 -13.40 10.61
C ALA A 84 -5.17 -12.75 10.96
N ARG A 85 -5.26 -11.41 10.98
CA ARG A 85 -6.53 -10.68 11.16
C ARG A 85 -7.31 -10.51 9.86
N TYR A 86 -6.72 -10.81 8.71
CA TYR A 86 -7.40 -10.74 7.43
C TYR A 86 -8.47 -11.82 7.34
N ASP A 87 -9.71 -11.42 7.05
CA ASP A 87 -10.87 -12.31 7.03
C ASP A 87 -11.10 -12.98 5.66
N GLY A 88 -10.15 -12.82 4.71
CA GLY A 88 -10.29 -13.31 3.33
C GLY A 88 -11.25 -12.49 2.48
N LYS A 89 -11.92 -11.51 3.06
CA LYS A 89 -12.95 -10.70 2.44
C LYS A 89 -12.56 -9.24 2.51
N HIS A 90 -12.75 -8.51 3.60
CA HIS A 90 -12.63 -7.06 3.64
C HIS A 90 -11.19 -6.56 3.53
N THR A 91 -11.02 -5.40 2.90
CA THR A 91 -9.71 -4.73 2.88
C THR A 91 -9.27 -4.47 4.31
N LEU A 92 -8.04 -4.88 4.65
CA LEU A 92 -7.47 -4.66 5.97
C LEU A 92 -6.44 -3.54 5.91
N VAL A 93 -6.51 -2.60 6.85
CA VAL A 93 -5.60 -1.46 6.95
C VAL A 93 -4.91 -1.50 8.29
N ALA A 94 -3.58 -1.45 8.30
CA ALA A 94 -2.84 -1.24 9.54
C ALA A 94 -2.94 0.23 9.93
N VAL A 95 -3.41 0.48 11.15
CA VAL A 95 -3.57 1.82 11.72
C VAL A 95 -2.71 1.95 12.96
N TYR A 96 -2.20 3.15 13.19
CA TYR A 96 -1.35 3.47 14.33
C TYR A 96 -1.85 4.73 15.02
N ASP A 97 -1.90 4.73 16.35
CA ASP A 97 -2.21 5.92 17.12
C ASP A 97 -0.91 6.69 17.39
N ILE A 98 -0.75 7.85 16.75
CA ILE A 98 0.43 8.71 16.98
C ILE A 98 0.31 9.52 18.28
N GLY A 99 -0.83 9.43 18.99
CA GLY A 99 -1.13 10.12 20.25
C GLY A 99 -1.37 11.63 20.12
N ASP A 100 -0.67 12.29 19.20
CA ASP A 100 -0.80 13.71 18.92
C ASP A 100 -1.60 13.97 17.63
N LYS A 101 -2.86 14.35 17.82
CA LYS A 101 -3.78 14.71 16.74
C LYS A 101 -3.20 15.80 15.82
N GLY A 102 -2.42 16.76 16.31
CA GLY A 102 -1.84 17.83 15.49
C GLY A 102 -0.85 17.31 14.44
N LYS A 103 -0.10 16.26 14.77
CA LYS A 103 0.88 15.63 13.87
C LYS A 103 0.23 14.77 12.79
N ALA A 104 -1.05 14.42 12.95
CA ALA A 104 -1.77 13.50 12.05
C ALA A 104 -2.03 14.11 10.67
N SER A 105 -1.94 15.44 10.54
CA SER A 105 -2.11 16.18 9.28
C SER A 105 -1.13 15.80 8.16
N GLN A 106 -0.05 15.10 8.49
CA GLN A 106 0.95 14.62 7.52
C GLN A 106 0.62 13.24 6.92
N PHE A 107 -0.43 12.57 7.40
CA PHE A 107 -0.75 11.18 7.07
C PHE A 107 -2.21 11.01 6.61
N GLY A 108 -2.56 9.80 6.19
CA GLY A 108 -3.96 9.39 6.04
C GLY A 108 -4.59 9.16 7.42
N VAL A 109 -5.53 10.02 7.80
CA VAL A 109 -6.21 10.00 9.10
C VAL A 109 -7.49 9.19 9.00
N VAL A 110 -7.70 8.29 9.96
CA VAL A 110 -8.88 7.42 9.99
C VAL A 110 -9.74 7.67 11.22
N GLN A 111 -11.05 7.56 11.02
CA GLN A 111 -12.02 7.41 12.11
C GLN A 111 -12.56 5.99 12.11
N LEU A 112 -12.69 5.39 13.28
CA LEU A 112 -13.17 4.02 13.44
C LEU A 112 -14.58 3.99 14.02
N ASP A 113 -15.41 3.10 13.48
CA ASP A 113 -16.62 2.58 14.13
C ASP A 113 -16.35 1.12 14.52
N GLY A 114 -16.00 0.91 15.79
CA GLY A 114 -15.46 -0.36 16.27
C GLY A 114 -14.16 -0.74 15.55
N HIS A 115 -14.21 -1.80 14.74
CA HIS A 115 -13.06 -2.28 13.94
C HIS A 115 -13.14 -1.88 12.46
N ARG A 116 -14.11 -1.03 12.08
CA ARG A 116 -14.32 -0.60 10.69
C ARG A 116 -13.86 0.84 10.53
N ILE A 117 -13.23 1.16 9.41
CA ILE A 117 -12.96 2.55 9.04
C ILE A 117 -14.28 3.18 8.59
N ALA A 118 -14.75 4.17 9.35
CA ALA A 118 -15.93 4.95 9.04
C ALA A 118 -15.60 6.14 8.12
N GLU A 119 -14.40 6.70 8.27
CA GLU A 119 -13.92 7.81 7.46
C GLU A 119 -12.41 7.72 7.23
N PHE A 120 -11.96 8.05 6.03
CA PHE A 120 -10.55 8.17 5.66
C PHE A 120 -10.29 9.54 5.03
N GLN A 121 -9.35 10.30 5.59
CA GLN A 121 -8.95 11.61 5.09
C GLN A 121 -7.44 11.64 4.84
N GLU A 122 -7.03 11.86 3.59
CA GLU A 122 -5.61 12.02 3.27
C GLU A 122 -5.10 13.42 3.62
N LYS A 123 -4.08 13.50 4.48
CA LYS A 123 -3.38 14.73 4.89
C LYS A 123 -4.31 15.91 5.21
N PRO A 124 -5.29 15.73 6.12
CA PRO A 124 -6.27 16.76 6.42
C PRO A 124 -5.60 17.95 7.13
N ALA A 125 -5.91 19.17 6.71
CA ALA A 125 -5.45 20.38 7.39
C ALA A 125 -5.94 20.47 8.85
N LYS A 126 -7.09 19.86 9.14
CA LYS A 126 -7.66 19.73 10.49
C LYS A 126 -8.00 18.26 10.76
N PRO A 127 -7.03 17.45 11.19
CA PRO A 127 -7.25 16.04 11.49
C PRO A 127 -8.35 15.89 12.53
N GLN A 128 -9.17 14.85 12.42
CA GLN A 128 -10.26 14.57 13.35
C GLN A 128 -9.90 13.49 14.39
N SER A 129 -8.85 12.72 14.13
CA SER A 129 -8.34 11.61 14.93
C SER A 129 -6.81 11.64 14.97
N SER A 130 -6.20 10.99 15.97
CA SER A 130 -4.77 10.68 16.01
C SER A 130 -4.43 9.33 15.37
N LEU A 131 -5.43 8.57 14.91
CA LEU A 131 -5.23 7.32 14.20
C LEU A 131 -4.83 7.61 12.74
N VAL A 132 -3.69 7.06 12.34
CA VAL A 132 -3.15 7.20 10.98
C VAL A 132 -2.98 5.85 10.32
N ALA A 133 -3.26 5.77 9.02
CA ALA A 133 -2.96 4.60 8.20
C ALA A 133 -1.45 4.51 7.96
N THR A 134 -0.86 3.35 8.19
CA THR A 134 0.61 3.15 8.12
C THR A 134 1.08 2.80 6.72
N ALA A 135 0.26 3.00 5.69
CA ALA A 135 0.51 2.54 4.33
C ALA A 135 0.82 1.02 4.20
N CYS A 136 0.26 0.21 5.11
CA CYS A 136 0.27 -1.25 5.06
C CYS A 136 -1.18 -1.76 4.95
N TYR A 137 -1.47 -2.46 3.86
CA TYR A 137 -2.82 -2.84 3.45
C TYR A 137 -2.86 -4.30 3.00
N ILE A 138 -4.00 -4.97 3.17
CA ILE A 138 -4.30 -6.22 2.48
C ILE A 138 -5.52 -6.00 1.59
N PHE A 139 -5.32 -6.11 0.28
CA PHE A 139 -6.37 -5.95 -0.72
C PHE A 139 -6.89 -7.30 -1.21
N PRO A 140 -8.20 -7.60 -1.04
CA PRO A 140 -8.81 -8.74 -1.71
C PRO A 140 -8.85 -8.52 -3.24
N GLN A 141 -8.86 -9.60 -4.00
CA GLN A 141 -8.94 -9.57 -5.47
C GLN A 141 -10.12 -8.74 -6.00
N ARG A 142 -11.28 -8.74 -5.31
CA ARG A 142 -12.46 -7.97 -5.74
C ARG A 142 -12.25 -6.46 -5.82
N ILE A 143 -11.19 -5.93 -5.20
CA ILE A 143 -10.86 -4.50 -5.22
C ILE A 143 -10.06 -4.15 -6.50
N PHE A 144 -9.48 -5.13 -7.19
CA PHE A 144 -8.64 -4.89 -8.37
C PHE A 144 -9.37 -4.13 -9.49
N PRO A 145 -10.63 -4.45 -9.86
CA PRO A 145 -11.38 -3.65 -10.83
C PRO A 145 -11.61 -2.21 -10.37
N LEU A 146 -11.74 -1.96 -9.05
CA LEU A 146 -11.89 -0.61 -8.51
C LEU A 146 -10.59 0.18 -8.59
N LEU A 147 -9.44 -0.45 -8.35
CA LEU A 147 -8.11 0.15 -8.54
C LEU A 147 -7.93 0.57 -10.01
N HIS A 148 -8.30 -0.30 -10.95
CA HIS A 148 -8.27 0.00 -12.37
C HIS A 148 -9.13 1.22 -12.73
N GLN A 149 -10.40 1.24 -12.27
CA GLN A 149 -11.30 2.38 -12.48
C GLN A 149 -10.77 3.67 -11.84
N TYR A 150 -10.08 3.59 -10.71
CA TYR A 150 -9.44 4.74 -10.07
C TYR A 150 -8.35 5.33 -10.98
N CYS A 151 -7.44 4.49 -11.48
CA CYS A 151 -6.34 4.90 -12.32
C CYS A 151 -6.80 5.57 -13.63
N GLN A 152 -7.89 5.07 -14.25
CA GLN A 152 -8.47 5.67 -15.46
C GLN A 152 -8.99 7.10 -15.26
N ARG A 153 -9.31 7.51 -14.03
CA ARG A 153 -9.80 8.88 -13.74
C ARG A 153 -8.70 9.93 -13.69
N GLY A 154 -7.44 9.55 -13.93
CA GLY A 154 -6.34 10.47 -14.23
C GLY A 154 -5.78 11.26 -13.05
N LYS A 155 -5.99 10.82 -11.81
CA LYS A 155 -5.35 11.45 -10.63
C LYS A 155 -4.07 10.71 -10.26
N ARG A 156 -2.95 11.44 -10.20
CA ARG A 156 -1.72 10.98 -9.53
C ARG A 156 -2.01 10.77 -8.07
N ASP A 157 -1.65 9.61 -7.53
CA ASP A 157 -2.11 9.29 -6.19
C ASP A 157 -1.26 8.40 -5.31
N ASN A 158 -1.47 8.61 -4.01
CA ASN A 158 -1.05 7.72 -2.94
C ASN A 158 -2.18 6.73 -2.62
N LEU A 159 -1.85 5.69 -1.84
CA LEU A 159 -2.83 4.66 -1.48
C LEU A 159 -4.01 5.22 -0.65
N GLY A 160 -3.82 6.32 0.07
CA GLY A 160 -4.85 6.94 0.92
C GLY A 160 -6.00 7.55 0.12
N SER A 161 -5.75 8.21 -1.00
CA SER A 161 -6.85 8.82 -1.76
C SER A 161 -7.73 7.80 -2.49
N PHE A 162 -7.26 6.56 -2.69
CA PHE A 162 -8.11 5.48 -3.19
C PHE A 162 -9.34 5.27 -2.29
N TYR A 163 -9.15 5.35 -0.96
CA TYR A 163 -10.22 5.21 0.02
C TYR A 163 -11.13 6.44 0.18
N ARG A 164 -10.82 7.55 -0.51
CA ARG A 164 -11.66 8.77 -0.48
C ARG A 164 -12.85 8.68 -1.43
N LEU A 165 -12.86 7.71 -2.35
CA LEU A 165 -14.02 7.53 -3.21
C LEU A 165 -15.18 7.02 -2.37
N PRO A 166 -16.34 7.71 -2.34
CA PRO A 166 -17.50 7.19 -1.65
C PRO A 166 -17.84 5.83 -2.26
N ASP A 167 -17.85 4.80 -1.41
CA ASP A 167 -18.50 3.53 -1.71
C ASP A 167 -19.89 3.86 -2.28
N ARG A 168 -20.13 3.44 -3.52
CA ARG A 168 -21.50 3.26 -4.03
C ARG A 168 -21.89 1.81 -3.78
#